data_AF-A0A2V7KXC9-F1
#
_entry.id   AF-A0A2V7KXC9-F1
#
_cell.length_a   1.000
_cell.length_b   1.000
_cell.length_c   1.000
_cell.angle_alpha   90.00
_cell.angle_beta   90.00
_cell.angle_gamma   90.00
#
_symmetry.space_group_name_H-M   'P 1'
#
loop_
_entity.id
_entity.type
_entity.pdbx_description
1 polymer ?
#
loop_
_entity_poly.entity_id
_entity_poly.type
_entity_poly.pdbx_seq_one_letter_code
_entity_poly.pdbx_strand_id
1 'polypeptide(L)'
;GSAGYAAARLLGAARSLERLRTRAKRGFVPPAAFAREYIQLGRREEALASLRRAFGEGDVNLAAAVSCEPEYAPLRADPRYQDLRRRMGLQ
;
A
#
# COMPACT_ATOMS: atom_id res chain seq x y z
N GLY A 1 -3.85 18.99 19.19
CA GLY A 1 -2.66 18.23 19.61
C GLY A 1 -2.34 17.13 18.61
N SER A 2 -1.08 16.70 18.53
CA SER A 2 -0.57 15.66 17.60
C SER A 2 -1.37 14.35 17.63
N ALA A 3 -1.93 13.98 18.78
CA ALA A 3 -2.80 12.81 18.94
C ALA A 3 -4.10 12.88 18.09
N GLY A 4 -4.70 14.07 17.97
CA GLY A 4 -5.91 14.27 17.16
C GLY A 4 -5.65 14.13 15.66
N TYR A 5 -4.48 14.59 15.20
CA TYR A 5 -4.07 14.44 13.80
C TYR A 5 -3.78 12.98 13.44
N ALA A 6 -3.13 12.23 14.32
CA ALA A 6 -2.89 10.80 14.12
C ALA A 6 -4.22 10.01 14.03
N ALA A 7 -5.15 10.27 14.95
CA ALA A 7 -6.47 9.64 14.92
C ALA A 7 -7.26 9.99 13.65
N ALA A 8 -7.25 11.26 13.21
CA ALA A 8 -7.89 11.69 11.98
C ALA A 8 -7.31 11.00 10.74
N ARG A 9 -5.98 10.84 10.67
CA ARG A 9 -5.29 10.12 9.59
C ARG A 9 -5.72 8.65 9.52
N LEU A 10 -5.77 7.97 10.66
CA LEU A 10 -6.20 6.57 10.74
C LEU A 10 -7.66 6.38 10.31
N LEU A 11 -8.55 7.27 10.76
CA LEU A 11 -9.95 7.27 10.32
C LEU A 11 -10.08 7.53 8.82
N GLY A 12 -9.28 8.45 8.29
CA GLY A 12 -9.21 8.73 6.86
C GLY A 12 -8.80 7.49 6.04
N ALA A 13 -7.75 6.80 6.49
CA ALA A 13 -7.26 5.58 5.84
C ALA A 13 -8.29 4.45 5.89
N ALA A 14 -8.97 4.26 7.03
CA ALA A 14 -10.03 3.26 7.17
C ALA A 14 -11.19 3.51 6.19
N ARG A 15 -11.65 4.77 6.08
CA ARG A 15 -12.71 5.16 5.12
C ARG A 15 -12.23 5.01 3.68
N SER A 16 -10.98 5.35 3.38
CA SER A 16 -10.41 5.20 2.04
C SER A 16 -10.36 3.73 1.62
N LEU A 17 -9.89 2.86 2.51
CA LEU A 17 -9.87 1.43 2.30
C LEU A 17 -11.26 0.86 2.00
N GLU A 18 -12.29 1.28 2.74
CA GLU A 18 -13.68 0.86 2.49
C GLU A 18 -14.19 1.31 1.11
N ARG A 19 -13.86 2.55 0.70
CA ARG A 19 -14.19 3.04 -0.64
C ARG A 19 -13.49 2.23 -1.72
N LEU A 20 -12.20 1.92 -1.56
CA LEU A 20 -11.46 1.09 -2.51
C LEU A 20 -12.08 -0.32 -2.61
N ARG A 21 -12.46 -0.93 -1.49
CA ARG A 21 -13.16 -2.23 -1.48
C ARG A 21 -14.50 -2.16 -2.20
N THR A 22 -15.26 -1.09 -2.00
CA THR A 22 -16.55 -0.87 -2.67
C THR A 22 -16.38 -0.69 -4.18
N ARG A 23 -15.37 0.07 -4.60
CA ARG A 23 -15.03 0.24 -6.02
C ARG A 23 -14.56 -1.06 -6.66
N ALA A 24 -13.77 -1.86 -5.95
CA ALA A 24 -13.30 -3.16 -6.43
C ALA A 24 -14.42 -4.17 -6.69
N LYS A 25 -15.61 -4.01 -6.09
CA LYS A 25 -16.80 -4.81 -6.42
C LYS A 25 -17.41 -4.47 -7.78
N ARG A 26 -17.12 -3.27 -8.32
CA ARG A 26 -17.75 -2.73 -9.54
C ARG A 26 -16.77 -2.54 -10.70
N GLY A 27 -15.48 -2.77 -10.48
CA GLY A 27 -14.44 -2.61 -11.49
C GLY A 27 -13.05 -2.86 -10.93
N PHE A 28 -12.05 -2.77 -11.81
CA PHE A 28 -10.67 -2.95 -11.42
C PHE A 28 -10.18 -1.76 -10.56
N VAL A 29 -9.53 -2.08 -9.44
CA VAL A 29 -8.82 -1.12 -8.60
C VAL A 29 -7.39 -1.62 -8.45
N PRO A 30 -6.39 -0.79 -8.78
CA PRO A 30 -4.97 -1.13 -8.64
C PRO A 30 -4.65 -1.67 -7.23
N PRO A 31 -4.09 -2.89 -7.09
CA PRO A 31 -3.73 -3.43 -5.79
C PRO A 31 -2.75 -2.55 -5.00
N ALA A 32 -1.91 -1.75 -5.67
CA ALA A 32 -1.02 -0.78 -5.01
C ALA A 32 -1.78 0.28 -4.20
N ALA A 33 -3.00 0.66 -4.61
CA ALA A 33 -3.83 1.61 -3.87
C ALA A 33 -4.25 1.07 -2.49
N PHE A 34 -4.47 -0.25 -2.38
CA PHE A 34 -4.77 -0.88 -1.10
C PHE A 34 -3.55 -0.93 -0.18
N ALA A 35 -2.37 -1.18 -0.74
CA ALA A 35 -1.14 -1.29 0.05
C ALA A 35 -0.87 -0.02 0.87
N ARG A 36 -1.03 1.15 0.24
CA ARG A 36 -0.94 2.46 0.89
C ARG A 36 -1.82 2.54 2.15
N GLU A 37 -3.11 2.28 2.01
CA GLU A 37 -4.06 2.41 3.12
C GLU A 37 -3.76 1.41 4.25
N TYR A 38 -3.35 0.19 3.89
CA TYR A 38 -2.92 -0.81 4.86
C TYR A 38 -1.68 -0.35 5.65
N ILE A 39 -0.70 0.28 5.01
CA ILE A 39 0.48 0.80 5.73
C ILE A 39 0.07 1.91 6.71
N GLN A 40 -0.80 2.83 6.27
CA GLN A 40 -1.28 3.93 7.12
C GLN A 40 -2.02 3.42 8.37
N LEU A 41 -2.71 2.27 8.25
CA LEU A 41 -3.41 1.58 9.32
C LEU A 41 -2.52 0.65 10.17
N GLY A 42 -1.22 0.56 9.88
CA GLY A 42 -0.28 -0.34 10.57
C GLY A 42 -0.44 -1.82 10.19
N ARG A 43 -1.19 -2.11 9.13
CA ARG A 43 -1.53 -3.46 8.66
C ARG A 43 -0.49 -3.98 7.67
N ARG A 44 0.69 -4.30 8.20
CA ARG A 44 1.88 -4.65 7.41
C ARG A 44 1.68 -5.88 6.50
N GLU A 45 1.08 -6.95 7.00
CA GLU A 45 0.89 -8.18 6.22
C GLU A 45 -0.06 -7.96 5.02
N GLU A 46 -1.17 -7.27 5.24
CA GLU A 46 -2.12 -6.92 4.17
C GLU A 46 -1.47 -6.00 3.12
N ALA A 47 -0.63 -5.05 3.54
CA ALA A 47 0.11 -4.20 2.62
C ALA A 47 1.06 -5.00 1.71
N LEU A 48 1.84 -5.92 2.29
CA LEU A 48 2.77 -6.77 1.53
C LEU A 48 2.03 -7.72 0.59
N ALA A 49 0.89 -8.27 1.01
CA ALA A 49 0.04 -9.08 0.16
C ALA A 49 -0.49 -8.28 -1.04
N SER A 50 -0.97 -7.05 -0.81
CA SER A 50 -1.40 -6.14 -1.87
C SER A 50 -0.27 -5.80 -2.85
N LEU A 51 0.94 -5.56 -2.37
CA LEU A 51 2.10 -5.28 -3.23
C LEU A 51 2.53 -6.48 -4.07
N ARG A 52 2.52 -7.69 -3.49
CA ARG A 52 2.80 -8.91 -4.26
C ARG A 52 1.75 -9.16 -5.33
N ARG A 53 0.48 -8.90 -5.02
CA ARG A 53 -0.63 -8.98 -5.98
C ARG A 53 -0.46 -7.95 -7.10
N ALA A 54 -0.14 -6.71 -6.76
CA ALA A 54 0.16 -5.65 -7.74
C ALA A 54 1.25 -6.08 -8.73
N PHE A 55 2.30 -6.74 -8.23
CA PHE A 55 3.39 -7.24 -9.07
C PHE A 55 2.94 -8.38 -9.99
N GLY A 56 2.17 -9.34 -9.47
CA GLY A 56 1.64 -10.44 -10.27
C GLY A 56 0.64 -9.99 -11.34
N GLU A 57 -0.13 -8.93 -11.08
CA GLU A 57 -1.12 -8.36 -12.01
C GLU A 57 -0.52 -7.33 -12.98
N GLY A 58 0.76 -6.98 -12.86
CA GLY A 58 1.39 -5.96 -13.72
C GLY A 58 0.87 -4.54 -13.47
N ASP A 59 0.51 -4.22 -12.22
CA ASP A 59 -0.02 -2.91 -11.84
C ASP A 59 1.01 -1.80 -12.12
N VAL A 60 0.68 -0.93 -13.08
CA VAL A 60 1.52 0.21 -13.49
C VAL A 60 1.81 1.18 -12.35
N ASN A 61 0.95 1.24 -11.33
CA ASN A 61 1.15 2.13 -10.18
C ASN A 61 2.14 1.57 -9.15
N LEU A 62 2.48 0.28 -9.24
CA LEU A 62 3.39 -0.35 -8.29
C LEU A 62 4.77 0.32 -8.32
N ALA A 63 5.31 0.60 -9.52
CA ALA A 63 6.63 1.20 -9.67
C ALA A 63 6.72 2.57 -9.00
N ALA A 64 5.69 3.41 -9.16
CA ALA A 64 5.62 4.71 -8.50
C ALA A 64 5.51 4.56 -6.98
N ALA A 65 4.66 3.64 -6.52
CA ALA A 65 4.43 3.39 -5.10
C ALA A 65 5.71 2.92 -4.37
N VAL A 66 6.45 1.97 -4.93
CA VAL A 66 7.66 1.44 -4.24
C VAL A 66 8.90 2.32 -4.38
N SER A 67 8.95 3.22 -5.36
CA SER A 67 10.16 4.03 -5.62
C SER A 67 10.17 5.37 -4.88
N CYS A 68 9.02 6.06 -4.81
CA CYS A 68 9.00 7.48 -4.44
C CYS A 68 8.23 7.79 -3.16
N GLU A 69 7.43 6.85 -2.65
CA GLU A 69 6.47 7.17 -1.60
C GLU A 69 7.03 6.91 -0.18
N PRO A 70 7.19 7.96 0.66
CA PRO A 70 7.75 7.82 2.01
C PRO A 70 6.87 7.00 2.94
N GLU A 71 5.58 6.88 2.62
CA GLU A 71 4.63 6.00 3.32
C GLU A 71 5.03 4.53 3.27
N TYR A 72 5.87 4.08 2.33
CA TYR A 72 6.40 2.71 2.30
C TYR A 72 7.63 2.50 3.17
N ALA A 73 8.13 3.55 3.84
CA ALA A 73 9.27 3.45 4.75
C ALA A 73 9.13 2.32 5.81
N PRO A 74 7.96 2.07 6.43
CA PRO A 74 7.78 0.97 7.38
C PRO A 74 8.01 -0.43 6.80
N LEU A 75 7.93 -0.58 5.47
CA LEU A 75 8.14 -1.85 4.77
C LEU A 75 9.57 -2.03 4.27
N ARG A 76 10.41 -0.97 4.23
CA ARG A 76 11.77 -1.03 3.67
C ARG A 76 12.68 -2.05 4.37
N ALA A 77 12.46 -2.28 5.66
CA ALA A 77 13.18 -3.29 6.44
C ALA A 77 12.64 -4.72 6.26
N ASP A 78 11.49 -4.92 5.61
CA ASP A 78 10.95 -6.26 5.34
C ASP A 78 11.72 -6.93 4.19
N PRO A 79 12.30 -8.12 4.40
CA PRO A 79 12.98 -8.86 3.33
C PRO A 79 12.07 -9.12 2.12
N ARG A 80 10.76 -9.29 2.32
CA ARG A 80 9.79 -9.54 1.25
C ARG A 80 9.56 -8.29 0.38
N TYR A 81 9.64 -7.11 0.98
CA TYR A 81 9.56 -5.84 0.25
C TYR A 81 10.85 -5.58 -0.55
N GLN A 82 12.00 -5.88 0.03
CA GLN A 82 13.28 -5.79 -0.68
C GLN A 82 13.33 -6.77 -1.85
N ASP A 83 12.83 -7.99 -1.67
CA ASP A 83 12.74 -8.98 -2.76
C ASP A 83 11.86 -8.49 -3.90
N LEU A 84 10.71 -7.90 -3.58
CA LEU A 84 9.82 -7.31 -4.56
C LEU A 84 10.51 -6.20 -5.36
N ARG A 85 11.19 -5.27 -4.68
CA ARG A 85 11.95 -4.19 -5.35
C ARG A 85 13.06 -4.74 -6.26
N ARG A 86 13.78 -5.78 -5.83
CA ARG A 86 14.78 -6.46 -6.68
C ARG A 86 14.17 -7.07 -7.93
N ARG A 87 13.02 -7.76 -7.82
CA ARG A 87 12.30 -8.34 -8.97
C ARG A 87 11.81 -7.27 -9.95
N MET A 88 11.57 -6.06 -9.47
CA MET A 88 11.19 -4.90 -10.29
C MET A 88 12.40 -4.15 -10.89
N GLY A 89 13.64 -4.54 -10.57
CA GLY A 89 14.85 -3.83 -11.02
C GLY A 89 15.10 -2.50 -10.29
N LEU A 90 14.44 -2.26 -9.15
CA LEU A 90 14.55 -1.04 -8.35
C LEU A 90 15.53 -1.28 -7.19
N GLN A 91 16.82 -1.34 -7.49
CA GLN A 91 17.87 -1.47 -6.46
C GLN A 91 18.09 -0.12 -5.75
#